data_AF-A0A840FCS3-F1
#
_entry.id   AF-A0A840FCS3-F1
#
_cell.length_a   1.000
_cell.length_b   1.000
_cell.length_c   1.000
_cell.angle_alpha   90.00
_cell.angle_beta   90.00
_cell.angle_gamma   90.00
#
_symmetry.space_group_name_H-M   'P 1'
#
loop_
_entity.id
_entity.type
_entity.pdbx_description
1 polymer ?
#
loop_
_entity_poly.entity_id
_entity_poly.type
_entity_poly.pdbx_seq_one_letter_code
_entity_poly.pdbx_strand_id
1 'polypeptide(L)'
;MLFGTLGYTFNFGRAVNTRIGSAIVDRVTPGGAPAVSVGVAISLNPRTSISLGYAQTVALGTRTRLRTIDPQTGAISDPIDVNTRTLQLGRLLFGVSYRTSPATTINWNVELGATDDATDVRTTLRIPLNLSLF
;
A
#
# COMPACT_ATOMS: atom_id res chain seq x y z
N MET A 1 -19.11 -17.24 1.76
CA MET A 1 -19.16 -16.01 2.58
C MET A 1 -18.71 -14.84 1.72
N LEU A 2 -19.36 -13.69 1.81
CA LEU A 2 -18.91 -12.46 1.17
C LEU A 2 -18.21 -11.60 2.21
N PHE A 3 -17.17 -10.88 1.80
CA PHE A 3 -16.46 -9.94 2.65
C PHE A 3 -16.16 -8.66 1.88
N GLY A 4 -15.98 -7.56 2.61
CA GLY A 4 -15.51 -6.32 2.03
C GLY A 4 -14.92 -5.41 3.10
N THR A 5 -14.03 -4.53 2.68
CA THR A 5 -13.40 -3.52 3.54
C THR A 5 -13.41 -2.18 2.83
N LEU A 6 -13.58 -1.12 3.61
CA LEU A 6 -13.42 0.26 3.17
C LEU A 6 -12.53 0.96 4.19
N GLY A 7 -11.56 1.72 3.71
CA GLY A 7 -10.63 2.45 4.55
C GLY A 7 -10.12 3.72 3.87
N TYR A 8 -9.56 4.61 4.69
CA TYR A 8 -8.92 5.83 4.21
C TYR A 8 -7.65 6.07 5.00
N THR A 9 -6.52 6.19 4.31
CA THR A 9 -5.24 6.56 4.90
C THR A 9 -5.06 8.05 4.82
N PHE A 10 -4.97 8.72 5.97
CA PHE A 10 -4.59 10.13 6.06
C PHE A 10 -3.10 10.24 6.40
N ASN A 11 -2.37 11.01 5.59
CA ASN A 11 -0.93 11.24 5.80
C ASN A 11 -0.69 12.67 6.30
N PHE A 12 0.02 12.80 7.42
CA PHE A 12 0.39 14.10 7.96
C PHE A 12 1.63 14.64 7.23
N GLY A 13 1.53 15.85 6.68
CA GLY A 13 2.67 16.51 6.05
C GLY A 13 3.72 16.94 7.07
N ARG A 14 5.00 16.79 6.72
CA ARG A 14 6.15 17.11 7.58
C ARG A 14 7.12 18.05 6.87
N ALA A 15 7.67 18.99 7.64
CA ALA A 15 8.80 19.81 7.19
C ALA A 15 10.07 18.95 7.24
N VAL A 16 10.73 18.78 6.10
CA VAL A 16 11.93 17.95 5.97
C VAL A 16 13.17 18.83 5.97
N ASN A 17 13.09 20.05 5.41
CA ASN A 17 14.17 21.04 5.29
C ASN A 17 15.51 20.41 4.84
N THR A 18 15.45 19.46 3.90
CA THR A 18 16.63 18.73 3.43
C THR A 18 17.06 19.23 2.07
N ARG A 19 18.36 19.46 1.89
CA ARG A 19 18.95 19.75 0.59
C ARG A 19 19.26 18.46 -0.17
N ILE A 20 18.72 18.34 -1.38
CA ILE A 20 19.02 17.28 -2.33
C ILE A 20 19.59 17.94 -3.59
N GLY A 21 20.92 17.89 -3.75
CA GLY A 21 21.62 18.55 -4.85
C GLY A 21 21.44 20.07 -4.84
N SER A 22 20.88 20.62 -5.92
CA SER A 22 20.53 22.04 -6.07
C SER A 22 19.13 22.38 -5.58
N ALA A 23 18.36 21.46 -5.01
CA ALA A 23 17.01 21.74 -4.48
C ALA A 23 16.96 21.57 -2.95
N ILE A 24 16.27 22.47 -2.26
CA ILE A 24 15.93 22.41 -0.84
C ILE A 24 14.47 21.95 -0.73
N VAL A 25 14.24 20.82 -0.06
CA VAL A 25 12.92 20.28 0.22
C VAL A 25 12.41 20.86 1.54
N ASP A 26 11.55 21.87 1.49
CA ASP A 26 11.00 22.50 2.69
C ASP A 26 9.99 21.56 3.37
N ARG A 27 8.93 21.19 2.66
CA ARG A 27 7.78 20.46 3.22
C ARG A 27 7.21 19.44 2.24
N VAL A 28 6.97 18.23 2.75
CA VAL A 28 6.33 17.15 1.98
C VAL A 28 4.98 16.85 2.63
N THR A 29 3.92 16.87 1.84
CA THR A 29 2.56 16.52 2.24
C THR A 29 2.07 15.38 1.37
N PRO A 30 2.19 14.11 1.81
CA PRO A 30 1.69 12.99 1.05
C PRO A 30 0.17 13.07 0.90
N GLY A 31 -0.33 12.69 -0.27
CA GLY A 31 -1.76 12.60 -0.49
C GLY A 31 -2.40 11.51 0.38
N GLY A 32 -3.69 11.62 0.64
CA GLY A 32 -4.45 10.55 1.28
C GLY A 32 -4.62 9.35 0.33
N ALA A 33 -5.08 8.22 0.87
CA ALA A 33 -5.36 7.03 0.07
C ALA A 33 -6.64 6.32 0.51
N PRO A 34 -7.79 6.54 -0.17
CA PRO A 34 -8.94 5.65 -0.02
C PRO A 34 -8.62 4.26 -0.56
N ALA A 35 -9.07 3.24 0.16
CA ALA A 35 -8.92 1.84 -0.20
C ALA A 35 -10.25 1.11 -0.02
N VAL A 36 -10.62 0.29 -1.00
CA VAL A 36 -11.79 -0.58 -0.94
C VAL A 36 -11.37 -1.99 -1.36
N SER A 37 -11.93 -3.01 -0.73
CA SER A 37 -11.80 -4.38 -1.19
C SER A 37 -13.11 -5.13 -1.02
N VAL A 38 -13.36 -6.08 -1.91
CA VAL A 38 -14.53 -6.95 -1.89
C VAL A 38 -14.11 -8.35 -2.33
N GLY A 39 -14.79 -9.37 -1.82
CA GLY A 39 -14.49 -10.73 -2.22
C GLY A 39 -15.44 -11.76 -1.68
N VAL A 40 -15.20 -13.00 -2.10
CA VAL A 40 -15.89 -14.19 -1.66
C VAL A 40 -14.87 -15.16 -1.06
N ALA A 41 -15.27 -15.82 0.02
CA ALA A 41 -14.55 -16.92 0.62
C ALA A 41 -15.45 -18.16 0.66
N ILE A 42 -14.90 -19.29 0.26
CA ILE A 42 -15.59 -20.59 0.20
C ILE A 42 -14.79 -21.56 1.06
N SER A 43 -15.45 -22.21 2.01
CA SER A 43 -14.86 -23.35 2.71
C SER A 43 -15.07 -24.57 1.83
N LEU A 44 -13.99 -25.17 1.32
CA LEU A 44 -14.07 -26.43 0.60
C LEU A 44 -14.34 -27.57 1.59
N ASN A 45 -13.54 -27.62 2.65
CA ASN A 45 -13.62 -28.61 3.72
C ASN A 45 -13.52 -27.90 5.08
N PRO A 46 -13.78 -28.56 6.23
CA PRO A 46 -13.57 -27.98 7.56
C PRO A 46 -12.12 -27.52 7.83
N ARG A 47 -11.17 -28.00 7.02
CA ARG A 47 -9.75 -27.67 7.09
C ARG A 47 -9.25 -26.77 5.97
N THR A 48 -10.01 -26.57 4.89
CA THR A 48 -9.54 -25.87 3.69
C THR A 48 -10.54 -24.82 3.25
N SER A 49 -10.07 -23.59 3.07
CA SER A 49 -10.84 -22.51 2.49
C SER A 49 -10.08 -21.82 1.36
N ILE A 50 -10.82 -21.29 0.40
CA ILE A 50 -10.32 -20.49 -0.72
C ILE A 50 -11.01 -19.13 -0.67
N SER A 51 -10.28 -18.07 -0.97
CA SER A 51 -10.81 -16.72 -1.14
C SER A 51 -10.43 -16.13 -2.48
N LEU A 52 -11.37 -15.42 -3.10
CA LEU A 52 -11.21 -14.68 -4.33
C LEU A 52 -11.75 -13.27 -4.10
N GLY A 53 -11.05 -12.25 -4.55
CA GLY A 53 -11.48 -10.87 -4.35
C GLY A 53 -10.80 -9.87 -5.27
N TYR A 54 -11.21 -8.62 -5.12
CA TYR A 54 -10.65 -7.48 -5.80
C TYR A 54 -10.44 -6.36 -4.79
N ALA A 55 -9.29 -5.70 -4.85
CA ALA A 55 -8.96 -4.54 -4.05
C ALA A 55 -8.53 -3.38 -4.93
N GLN A 56 -9.05 -2.21 -4.64
CA GLN A 56 -8.71 -0.95 -5.30
C GLN A 56 -8.20 0.03 -4.25
N THR A 57 -7.03 0.62 -4.48
CA THR A 57 -6.50 1.70 -3.66
C THR A 57 -6.12 2.86 -4.55
N VAL A 58 -6.60 4.06 -4.25
CA VAL A 58 -6.25 5.28 -5.00
C VAL A 58 -5.31 6.08 -4.11
N ALA A 59 -4.02 6.13 -4.43
CA ALA A 59 -3.07 6.94 -3.69
C ALA A 59 -2.97 8.33 -4.32
N LEU A 60 -3.48 9.35 -3.61
CA LEU A 60 -3.48 10.72 -4.10
C LEU A 60 -2.05 11.27 -4.20
N GLY A 61 -1.85 12.15 -5.18
CA GLY A 61 -0.56 12.79 -5.41
C GLY A 61 0.01 13.51 -4.19
N THR A 62 1.32 13.39 -3.99
CA THR A 62 2.07 14.09 -2.95
C THR A 62 2.35 15.53 -3.37
N ARG A 63 2.10 16.49 -2.47
CA ARG A 63 2.49 17.89 -2.66
C ARG A 63 3.81 18.15 -1.93
N THR A 64 4.81 18.62 -2.66
CA THR A 64 6.14 18.90 -2.15
C THR A 64 6.52 20.34 -2.44
N ARG A 65 6.87 21.09 -1.39
CA ARG A 65 7.38 22.45 -1.49
C ARG A 65 8.90 22.41 -1.58
N LEU A 66 9.44 22.95 -2.66
CA LEU A 66 10.87 22.96 -2.96
C LEU A 66 11.35 24.39 -3.21
N ARG A 67 12.60 24.69 -2.89
CA ARG A 67 13.32 25.88 -3.36
C ARG A 67 14.52 25.42 -4.17
N THR A 68 14.82 26.09 -5.27
CA THR A 68 16.00 25.76 -6.08
C THR A 68 17.12 26.74 -5.74
N ILE A 69 18.34 26.22 -5.62
CA ILE A 69 19.57 26.99 -5.48
C ILE A 69 20.15 27.12 -6.88
N ASP A 70 20.27 28.36 -7.35
CA ASP A 70 20.93 28.66 -8.62
C ASP A 70 22.42 28.25 -8.51
N PRO A 71 22.92 27.34 -9.37
CA PRO A 71 24.30 26.87 -9.33
C PRO A 71 25.34 27.96 -9.63
N GLN A 72 24.97 29.04 -10.33
CA GLN A 72 25.90 30.09 -10.74
C GLN A 72 25.94 31.28 -9.77
N THR A 73 24.81 31.59 -9.13
CA THR A 73 24.69 32.76 -8.23
C THR A 73 24.57 32.39 -6.75
N GLY A 74 24.29 31.11 -6.43
CA GLY A 74 24.02 30.66 -5.07
C GLY A 74 22.70 31.19 -4.49
N ALA A 75 21.90 31.91 -5.29
CA ALA A 75 20.64 32.49 -4.86
C ALA A 75 19.58 31.39 -4.66
N ILE A 76 18.79 31.53 -3.60
CA ILE A 76 17.66 30.64 -3.30
C ILE A 76 16.42 31.23 -3.98
N SER A 77 15.80 30.45 -4.88
CA SER A 77 14.56 30.82 -5.53
C SER A 77 13.37 30.84 -4.56
N ASP A 78 12.28 31.51 -4.97
CA ASP A 78 11.01 31.39 -4.26
C ASP A 78 10.54 29.93 -4.16
N PRO A 79 9.75 29.58 -3.12
CA PRO A 79 9.21 28.24 -2.96
C PRO A 79 8.25 27.88 -4.10
N ILE A 80 8.46 26.73 -4.72
CA ILE A 80 7.60 26.15 -5.75
C ILE A 80 6.93 24.90 -5.18
N ASP A 81 5.61 24.80 -5.37
CA ASP A 81 4.84 23.61 -5.00
C ASP A 81 4.78 22.66 -6.21
N VAL A 82 5.33 21.45 -6.06
CA VAL A 82 5.31 20.38 -7.06
C VAL A 82 4.36 19.28 -6.60
N ASN A 83 3.43 18.88 -7.46
CA ASN A 83 2.51 17.78 -7.18
C ASN A 83 2.90 16.54 -8.00
N THR A 84 2.99 15.39 -7.33
CA THR A 84 3.11 14.08 -7.98
C THR A 84 1.75 13.63 -8.52
N ARG A 85 1.77 12.74 -9.51
CA ARG A 85 0.55 12.09 -10.04
C ARG A 85 -0.11 11.19 -9.00
N THR A 86 -1.43 11.05 -9.09
CA THR A 86 -2.24 10.07 -8.36
C THR A 86 -2.04 8.68 -8.94
N LEU A 87 -1.83 7.68 -8.08
CA LEU A 87 -1.66 6.28 -8.47
C LEU A 87 -2.95 5.50 -8.25
N GLN A 88 -3.29 4.61 -9.18
CA GLN A 88 -4.43 3.70 -9.05
C GLN A 88 -3.95 2.26 -8.95
N LEU A 89 -4.15 1.65 -7.79
CA LEU A 89 -3.64 0.32 -7.45
C LEU A 89 -4.80 -0.68 -7.39
N GLY A 90 -5.12 -1.26 -8.53
CA GLY A 90 -6.08 -2.37 -8.66
C GLY A 90 -5.38 -3.71 -8.53
N ARG A 91 -5.94 -4.61 -7.71
CA ARG A 91 -5.36 -5.92 -7.44
C ARG A 91 -6.44 -6.99 -7.38
N LEU A 92 -6.22 -8.10 -8.06
CA LEU A 92 -6.99 -9.33 -7.88
C LEU A 92 -6.36 -10.12 -6.74
N LEU A 93 -7.19 -10.62 -5.83
CA LEU A 93 -6.78 -11.34 -4.64
C LEU A 93 -7.21 -12.80 -4.79
N PHE A 94 -6.25 -13.70 -4.60
CA PHE A 94 -6.48 -15.13 -4.48
C PHE A 94 -5.84 -15.62 -3.19
N GLY A 95 -6.54 -16.42 -2.41
CA GLY A 95 -6.04 -16.94 -1.15
C GLY A 95 -6.48 -18.38 -0.93
N VAL A 96 -5.60 -19.16 -0.32
CA VAL A 96 -5.85 -20.52 0.14
C VAL A 96 -5.43 -20.60 1.59
N SER A 97 -6.32 -21.08 2.44
CA SER A 97 -6.04 -21.34 3.85
C SER A 97 -6.23 -22.82 4.15
N TYR A 98 -5.21 -23.44 4.73
CA TYR A 98 -5.19 -24.84 5.09
C TYR A 98 -4.85 -25.02 6.57
N ARG A 99 -5.73 -25.67 7.32
CA ARG A 99 -5.55 -26.01 8.73
C ARG A 99 -4.89 -27.37 8.85
N THR A 100 -3.58 -27.37 9.12
CA THR A 100 -2.81 -28.60 9.37
C THR A 100 -3.13 -29.20 10.74
N SER A 101 -3.27 -28.37 11.76
CA SER A 101 -3.61 -28.78 13.13
C SER A 101 -4.55 -27.75 13.79
N PRO A 102 -5.18 -28.05 14.94
CA PRO A 102 -5.97 -27.05 15.67
C PRO A 102 -5.17 -25.80 16.07
N ALA A 103 -3.85 -25.91 16.19
CA ALA A 103 -2.95 -24.83 16.57
C ALA A 103 -2.19 -24.18 15.40
N THR A 104 -2.27 -24.75 14.19
CA THR A 104 -1.48 -24.29 13.03
C THR A 104 -2.35 -24.20 11.79
N THR A 105 -2.42 -23.00 11.22
CA THR A 105 -3.05 -22.72 9.93
C THR A 105 -2.03 -22.12 8.99
N ILE A 106 -1.97 -22.60 7.75
CA ILE A 106 -1.13 -22.07 6.69
C ILE A 106 -2.02 -21.24 5.78
N ASN A 107 -1.68 -19.98 5.57
CA ASN A 107 -2.39 -19.07 4.67
C ASN A 107 -1.45 -18.68 3.54
N TRP A 108 -1.82 -19.04 2.33
CA TRP A 108 -1.12 -18.64 1.11
C TRP A 108 -1.98 -17.66 0.34
N ASN A 109 -1.45 -16.50 0.01
CA ASN A 109 -2.15 -15.45 -0.71
C ASN A 109 -1.33 -15.02 -1.93
N VAL A 110 -2.02 -14.78 -3.04
CA VAL A 110 -1.47 -14.25 -4.28
C VAL A 110 -2.28 -13.01 -4.64
N GLU A 111 -1.59 -11.92 -4.89
CA GLU A 111 -2.16 -10.69 -5.42
C GLU A 111 -1.62 -10.49 -6.83
N LEU A 112 -2.50 -10.21 -7.78
CA LEU A 112 -2.14 -9.90 -9.16
C LEU A 112 -2.49 -8.43 -9.43
N GLY A 113 -1.54 -7.67 -9.95
CA GLY A 113 -1.76 -6.30 -10.39
C GLY A 113 -2.72 -6.28 -11.57
N ALA A 114 -3.81 -5.50 -11.45
CA ALA A 114 -4.80 -5.28 -12.50
C ALA A 114 -4.63 -3.91 -13.19
N THR A 115 -3.69 -3.10 -12.71
CA THR A 115 -3.42 -1.72 -13.14
C THR A 115 -1.92 -1.51 -13.25
N ASP A 116 -1.49 -0.63 -14.15
CA ASP A 116 -0.05 -0.37 -14.41
C ASP A 116 0.73 0.13 -13.18
N ASP A 117 0.07 0.83 -12.26
CA ASP A 117 0.74 1.32 -11.04
C ASP A 117 0.86 0.23 -9.96
N ALA A 118 0.16 -0.90 -10.09
CA ALA A 118 0.19 -1.99 -9.13
C ALA A 118 1.34 -2.97 -9.41
N THR A 119 1.82 -3.67 -8.38
CA THR A 119 2.81 -4.75 -8.55
C THR A 119 2.20 -5.89 -9.37
N ASP A 120 2.90 -6.35 -10.40
CA ASP A 120 2.45 -7.43 -11.31
C ASP A 120 1.97 -8.67 -10.54
N VAL A 121 2.81 -9.20 -9.65
CA VAL A 121 2.50 -10.37 -8.82
C VAL A 121 3.12 -10.23 -7.44
N ARG A 122 2.34 -10.50 -6.39
CA ARG A 122 2.82 -10.61 -5.01
C ARG A 122 2.32 -11.92 -4.42
N THR A 123 3.23 -12.71 -3.86
CA THR A 123 2.89 -13.93 -3.13
C THR A 123 3.23 -13.78 -1.66
N THR A 124 2.40 -14.29 -0.77
CA THR A 124 2.60 -14.19 0.68
C THR A 124 2.19 -15.50 1.34
N LEU A 125 3.10 -16.06 2.11
CA LEU A 125 2.85 -17.22 2.95
C LEU A 125 2.86 -16.79 4.42
N ARG A 126 1.79 -17.11 5.15
CA ARG A 126 1.63 -16.77 6.56
C ARG A 126 1.27 -18.01 7.37
N ILE A 127 2.09 -18.30 8.38
CA ILE A 127 1.93 -19.45 9.28
C ILE A 127 1.86 -18.93 10.72
N PRO A 128 0.68 -18.55 11.23
CA PRO A 128 0.51 -18.30 12.65
C PRO A 128 0.82 -19.56 13.47
N LEU A 129 1.73 -19.41 14.44
CA LEU A 129 2.09 -20.46 15.40
C LEU A 129 1.53 -20.06 16.77
N ASN A 130 0.57 -20.84 17.27
CA ASN A 130 0.15 -20.72 18.66
C ASN A 130 1.06 -21.59 19.52
N LEU A 131 2.03 -20.97 20.19
CA LEU A 131 2.93 -21.62 21.13
C LEU A 131 2.29 -21.54 22.53
N SER A 132 1.62 -22.60 22.97
CA SER A 132 1.28 -22.73 24.39
C SER A 132 2.52 -23.18 25.15
N LEU A 133 3.24 -22.23 25.73
CA LEU A 133 4.29 -22.50 26.71
C LEU A 133 3.62 -22.56 28.08
N PHE A 134 3.39 -23.80 28.53
CA PHE A 134 2.82 -24.22 29.82
C PHE A 134 1.31 -23.98 30.00
#